data_AF-A0A8S2FPA7-F1
#
_entry.id   AF-A0A8S2FPA7-F1
#
_cell.length_a   1.000
_cell.length_b   1.000
_cell.length_c   1.000
_cell.angle_alpha   90.00
_cell.angle_beta   90.00
_cell.angle_gamma   90.00
#
_symmetry.space_group_name_H-M   'P 1'
#
loop_
_entity.id
_entity.type
_entity.pdbx_description
1 polymer ?
#
loop_
_entity_poly.entity_id
_entity_poly.type
_entity_poly.pdbx_seq_one_letter_code
_entity_poly.pdbx_strand_id
1 'polypeptide(L)'
;MMLLSNRTTVHISCLSIEYLLKVLPTIGDWLNACVAIERAVAVSRGFRFNKNESKRMAKKIVILLIIMNMVSGIHDPVNRSLTDDPQDQRTWCVASFRHSSLLNIYNTTIIMINYITPFGINLISAIIIIIKSTGLKSTATQSMNPGHILKQQLKAHKHLIVSALTLVLLALPRLIISFINVCVKSREVSYLNLTGYFISFLPSTLIFFIFVIPSTGYTNAFKIFMKRFTSSIRSMLSR
;
A
#
# COMPACT_ATOMS: atom_id res chain seq x y z
N MET A 1 24.72 24.95 -24.59
CA MET A 1 23.41 24.96 -23.88
C MET A 1 22.74 23.57 -23.77
N MET A 2 23.38 22.45 -24.17
CA MET A 2 22.79 21.09 -24.12
C MET A 2 23.05 20.30 -22.82
N LEU A 3 24.11 20.59 -22.07
CA LEU A 3 24.44 19.90 -20.81
C LEU A 3 23.50 20.24 -19.64
N LEU A 4 22.95 21.46 -19.60
CA LEU A 4 22.01 21.92 -18.56
C LEU A 4 20.63 21.26 -18.64
N SER A 5 20.17 20.92 -19.85
CA SER A 5 18.89 20.20 -20.05
C SER A 5 18.95 18.79 -19.45
N ASN A 6 20.09 18.11 -19.59
CA ASN A 6 20.29 16.77 -19.06
C ASN A 6 20.30 16.77 -17.51
N ARG A 7 21.07 17.67 -16.89
CA ARG A 7 21.16 17.73 -15.41
C ARG A 7 19.82 18.11 -14.76
N THR A 8 19.09 19.05 -15.36
CA THR A 8 17.77 19.46 -14.87
C THR A 8 16.75 18.32 -15.02
N THR A 9 16.77 17.60 -16.14
CA THR A 9 15.90 16.43 -16.37
C THR A 9 16.19 15.31 -15.37
N VAL A 10 17.47 15.02 -15.13
CA VAL A 10 17.90 14.04 -14.11
C VAL A 10 17.46 14.49 -12.72
N HIS A 11 17.56 15.77 -12.40
CA HIS A 11 17.13 16.31 -11.12
C HIS A 11 15.61 16.17 -10.92
N ILE A 12 14.81 16.60 -11.90
CA ILE A 12 13.34 16.46 -11.85
C ILE A 12 12.93 14.99 -11.73
N SER A 13 13.61 14.10 -12.46
CA SER A 13 13.36 12.65 -12.39
C SER A 13 13.71 12.11 -11.01
N CYS A 14 14.85 12.52 -10.44
CA CYS A 14 15.27 12.19 -9.07
C CYS A 14 14.23 12.64 -8.04
N LEU A 15 13.72 13.87 -8.13
CA LEU A 15 12.70 14.37 -7.21
C LEU A 15 11.37 13.59 -7.35
N SER A 16 10.94 13.37 -8.60
CA SER A 16 9.61 12.81 -8.90
C SER A 16 9.54 11.32 -8.61
N ILE A 17 10.49 10.54 -9.13
CA ILE A 17 10.48 9.07 -9.00
C ILE A 17 10.58 8.68 -7.53
N GLU A 18 11.51 9.29 -6.81
CA GLU A 18 11.74 8.96 -5.41
C GLU A 18 10.57 9.33 -4.50
N TYR A 19 9.96 10.49 -4.75
CA TYR A 19 8.76 10.90 -4.04
C TYR A 19 7.59 9.95 -4.33
N LEU A 20 7.36 9.59 -5.59
CA LEU A 20 6.30 8.65 -5.99
C LEU A 20 6.53 7.25 -5.41
N LEU A 21 7.77 6.77 -5.41
CA LEU A 21 8.14 5.46 -4.84
C LEU A 21 7.94 5.40 -3.33
N LYS A 22 7.97 6.53 -2.62
CA LYS A 22 7.62 6.60 -1.20
C LYS A 22 6.11 6.72 -1.01
N VAL A 23 5.47 7.70 -1.66
CA VAL A 23 4.07 8.07 -1.37
C VAL A 23 3.06 7.05 -1.90
N LEU A 24 3.22 6.55 -3.13
CA LEU A 24 2.23 5.64 -3.72
C LEU A 24 2.07 4.34 -2.93
N PRO A 25 3.16 3.66 -2.52
CA PRO A 25 2.99 2.44 -1.74
C PRO A 25 2.45 2.73 -0.34
N THR A 26 2.81 3.85 0.29
CA THR A 26 2.24 4.26 1.59
C THR A 26 0.73 4.52 1.50
N ILE A 27 0.26 5.16 0.43
CA ILE A 27 -1.19 5.27 0.16
C ILE A 27 -1.80 3.88 0.07
N GLY A 28 -1.14 2.95 -0.64
CA GLY A 28 -1.55 1.55 -0.70
C GLY A 28 -1.70 0.90 0.66
N ASP A 29 -0.71 1.06 1.55
CA ASP A 29 -0.71 0.51 2.91
C ASP A 29 -1.89 1.04 3.73
N TRP A 30 -2.15 2.35 3.68
CA TRP A 30 -3.29 2.99 4.34
C TRP A 30 -4.63 2.53 3.77
N LEU A 31 -4.78 2.43 2.45
CA LEU A 31 -5.99 1.92 1.81
C LEU A 31 -6.26 0.48 2.23
N ASN A 32 -5.22 -0.35 2.30
CA ASN A 32 -5.33 -1.71 2.78
C ASN A 32 -5.75 -1.78 4.26
N ALA A 33 -5.20 -0.92 5.10
CA ALA A 33 -5.63 -0.78 6.50
C ALA A 33 -7.11 -0.39 6.61
N CYS A 34 -7.60 0.55 5.80
CA CYS A 34 -9.01 0.90 5.75
C CYS A 34 -9.90 -0.27 5.33
N VAL A 35 -9.48 -1.04 4.33
CA VAL A 35 -10.17 -2.25 3.89
C VAL A 35 -10.22 -3.30 5.01
N ALA A 36 -9.14 -3.46 5.78
CA ALA A 36 -9.11 -4.36 6.93
C ALA A 36 -10.08 -3.92 8.04
N ILE A 37 -10.14 -2.62 8.35
CA ILE A 37 -11.10 -2.04 9.31
C ILE A 37 -12.53 -2.30 8.84
N GLU A 38 -12.86 -2.00 7.58
CA GLU A 38 -14.21 -2.19 7.05
C GLU A 38 -14.65 -3.65 7.19
N ARG A 39 -13.75 -4.59 6.90
CA ARG A 39 -14.01 -6.04 7.06
C ARG A 39 -14.21 -6.42 8.52
N ALA A 40 -13.37 -5.93 9.44
CA ALA A 40 -13.51 -6.18 10.87
C ALA A 40 -14.84 -5.63 11.41
N VAL A 41 -15.25 -4.43 10.97
CA VAL A 41 -16.54 -3.82 11.32
C VAL A 41 -17.70 -4.61 10.74
N ALA A 42 -17.61 -5.05 9.49
CA ALA A 42 -18.66 -5.86 8.85
C ALA A 42 -18.88 -7.18 9.59
N VAL A 43 -17.81 -7.89 9.96
CA VAL A 43 -17.89 -9.13 10.77
C VAL A 43 -18.43 -8.84 12.17
N SER A 44 -18.04 -7.71 12.78
CA SER A 44 -18.48 -7.36 14.14
C SER A 44 -19.94 -6.89 14.20
N ARG A 45 -20.44 -6.19 13.17
CA ARG A 45 -21.81 -5.65 13.12
C ARG A 45 -22.82 -6.60 12.49
N GLY A 46 -22.38 -7.60 11.73
CA GLY A 46 -23.25 -8.59 11.09
C GLY A 46 -24.38 -7.94 10.30
N PHE A 47 -25.64 -8.24 10.66
CA PHE A 47 -26.83 -7.72 9.98
C PHE A 47 -27.03 -6.20 10.09
N ARG A 48 -26.40 -5.52 11.05
CA ARG A 48 -26.47 -4.06 11.21
C ARG A 48 -25.49 -3.30 10.31
N PHE A 49 -24.73 -4.00 9.46
CA PHE A 49 -23.78 -3.36 8.56
C PHE A 49 -24.50 -2.70 7.36
N ASN A 50 -24.45 -1.37 7.29
CA ASN A 50 -25.00 -0.62 6.16
C ASN A 50 -23.92 -0.37 5.08
N LYS A 51 -24.03 -1.09 3.97
CA LYS A 51 -23.10 -1.01 2.84
C LYS A 51 -23.11 0.35 2.12
N ASN A 52 -24.25 1.05 2.10
CA ASN A 52 -24.35 2.34 1.40
C ASN A 52 -23.68 3.47 2.18
N GLU A 53 -23.85 3.47 3.50
CA GLU A 53 -23.12 4.38 4.39
C GLU A 53 -21.61 4.10 4.33
N SER A 54 -21.20 2.82 4.39
CA SER A 54 -19.78 2.44 4.26
C SER A 54 -19.16 2.97 2.97
N LYS A 55 -19.82 2.78 1.82
CA LYS A 55 -19.35 3.31 0.52
C LYS A 55 -19.20 4.82 0.51
N ARG A 56 -20.14 5.56 1.12
CA ARG A 56 -20.10 7.03 1.16
C ARG A 56 -18.93 7.51 2.02
N MET A 57 -18.71 6.87 3.17
CA MET A 57 -17.56 7.17 4.03
C MET A 57 -16.24 6.81 3.37
N ALA A 58 -16.15 5.64 2.73
CA ALA A 58 -14.95 5.18 2.05
C ALA A 58 -14.49 6.17 0.98
N LYS A 59 -15.40 6.71 0.16
CA LYS A 59 -15.05 7.75 -0.84
C LYS A 59 -14.38 8.98 -0.22
N LYS A 60 -14.90 9.47 0.92
CA LYS A 60 -14.34 10.63 1.61
C LYS A 60 -12.97 10.31 2.22
N ILE A 61 -12.86 9.15 2.87
CA ILE A 61 -11.63 8.69 3.53
C ILE A 61 -10.51 8.48 2.50
N VAL A 62 -10.79 7.87 1.34
CA VAL A 62 -9.81 7.66 0.27
C VAL A 62 -9.22 8.98 -0.20
N ILE A 63 -10.07 9.98 -0.50
CA ILE A 63 -9.60 11.29 -0.97
C ILE A 63 -8.75 11.97 0.11
N LEU A 64 -9.22 11.96 1.36
CA LEU A 64 -8.49 12.55 2.49
C LEU A 64 -7.12 11.90 2.69
N LEU A 65 -7.04 10.57 2.63
CA LEU A 65 -5.80 9.82 2.79
C LEU A 65 -4.79 10.13 1.70
N ILE A 66 -5.24 10.22 0.44
CA ILE A 66 -4.35 10.56 -0.68
C ILE A 66 -3.75 11.95 -0.44
N ILE A 67 -4.56 12.95 -0.10
CA ILE A 67 -4.09 14.32 0.16
C ILE A 67 -3.13 14.33 1.35
N MET A 68 -3.48 13.70 2.47
CA MET A 68 -2.64 13.67 3.67
C MET A 68 -1.27 13.03 3.42
N ASN A 69 -1.22 11.91 2.70
CA ASN A 69 0.04 11.23 2.38
C ASN A 69 0.91 12.03 1.41
N MET A 70 0.29 12.67 0.41
CA MET A 70 1.01 13.56 -0.50
C MET A 70 1.63 14.72 0.28
N VAL A 71 0.84 15.46 1.07
CA VAL A 71 1.33 16.61 1.85
C VAL A 71 2.43 16.22 2.83
N SER A 72 2.27 15.09 3.53
CA SER A 72 3.26 14.61 4.50
C SER A 72 4.60 14.25 3.85
N GLY A 73 4.59 13.85 2.57
CA GLY A 73 5.79 13.48 1.82
C GLY A 73 6.57 14.65 1.23
N ILE A 74 6.00 15.86 1.14
CA ILE A 74 6.59 17.01 0.39
C ILE A 74 7.96 17.42 0.93
N HIS A 75 8.24 17.18 2.21
CA HIS A 75 9.55 17.50 2.80
C HIS A 75 10.71 16.72 2.15
N ASP A 76 10.47 15.54 1.56
CA ASP A 76 11.52 14.71 0.95
C ASP A 76 12.07 15.34 -0.36
N PRO A 77 11.25 15.66 -1.38
CA PRO A 77 11.76 16.28 -2.61
C PRO A 77 12.39 17.67 -2.38
N VAL A 78 11.90 18.43 -1.40
CA VAL A 78 12.45 19.77 -1.08
C VAL A 78 13.90 19.69 -0.57
N ASN A 79 14.27 18.61 0.11
CA ASN A 79 15.60 18.44 0.71
C ASN A 79 16.52 17.51 -0.09
N ARG A 80 16.12 17.12 -1.32
CA ARG A 80 16.93 16.28 -2.21
C ARG A 80 17.76 17.11 -3.18
N SER A 81 19.02 16.71 -3.32
CA SER A 81 19.96 17.30 -4.27
C SER A 81 20.71 16.23 -5.06
N LEU A 82 21.24 16.61 -6.22
CA LEU A 82 22.16 15.77 -6.98
C LEU A 82 23.59 15.98 -6.45
N THR A 83 24.25 14.90 -6.06
CA THR A 83 25.65 14.90 -5.60
C THR A 83 26.49 14.08 -6.58
N ASP A 84 27.53 14.69 -7.13
CA ASP A 84 28.45 14.01 -8.04
C ASP A 84 29.56 13.32 -7.25
N ASP A 85 29.77 12.03 -7.50
CA ASP A 85 30.90 11.26 -6.96
C ASP A 85 32.07 11.32 -7.95
N PRO A 86 33.15 12.05 -7.61
CA PRO A 86 34.29 12.23 -8.51
C PRO A 86 35.12 10.95 -8.70
N GLN A 87 35.01 9.95 -7.81
CA GLN A 87 35.78 8.70 -7.94
C GLN A 87 35.14 7.72 -8.91
N ASP A 88 33.82 7.58 -8.87
CA ASP A 88 33.08 6.64 -9.71
C ASP A 88 32.42 7.29 -10.95
N GLN A 89 32.59 8.60 -11.14
CA GLN A 89 31.94 9.40 -12.20
C GLN A 89 30.42 9.21 -12.24
N ARG A 90 29.77 9.15 -11.08
CA ARG A 90 28.33 8.89 -10.92
C ARG A 90 27.64 10.03 -10.19
N THR A 91 26.44 10.38 -10.65
CA THR A 91 25.57 11.35 -9.96
C THR A 91 24.55 10.61 -9.10
N TRP A 92 24.50 10.94 -7.81
CA TRP A 92 23.58 10.37 -6.83
C TRP A 92 22.44 11.33 -6.50
N CYS A 93 21.25 10.79 -6.29
CA CYS A 93 20.08 11.51 -5.79
C CYS A 93 19.97 11.29 -4.27
N VAL A 94 20.44 12.24 -3.47
CA VAL A 94 20.52 12.07 -2.00
C VAL A 94 19.68 13.11 -1.29
N ALA A 95 18.87 12.65 -0.33
CA ALA A 95 18.16 13.54 0.58
C ALA A 95 19.12 13.99 1.69
N SER A 96 19.32 15.29 1.84
CA SER A 96 20.23 15.86 2.84
C SER A 96 19.45 16.50 3.99
N PHE A 97 19.14 15.70 5.02
CA PHE A 97 18.52 16.21 6.25
C PHE A 97 19.55 16.68 7.29
N ARG A 98 20.83 16.75 6.89
CA ARG A 98 21.98 16.93 7.79
C ARG A 98 22.02 18.30 8.47
N HIS A 99 21.36 19.31 7.90
CA HIS A 99 21.38 20.68 8.42
C HIS A 99 20.30 20.99 9.45
N SER A 100 19.29 20.12 9.64
CA SER A 100 18.19 20.38 10.59
C SER A 100 17.80 19.10 11.34
N SER A 101 18.08 19.10 12.65
CA SER A 101 17.67 18.02 13.56
C SER A 101 16.16 17.82 13.58
N LEU A 102 15.39 18.92 13.52
CA LEU A 102 13.92 18.90 13.48
C LEU A 102 13.40 18.21 12.22
N LEU A 103 13.99 18.49 11.05
CA LEU A 103 13.59 17.83 9.79
C LEU A 103 13.91 16.34 9.81
N ASN A 104 15.06 15.95 10.37
CA ASN A 104 15.43 14.55 10.50
C ASN A 104 14.50 13.78 11.45
N ILE A 105 14.15 14.38 12.59
CA ILE A 105 13.16 13.83 13.53
C ILE A 105 11.81 13.69 12.82
N TYR A 106 11.34 14.74 12.15
CA TYR A 106 10.08 14.72 11.40
C TYR A 106 10.06 13.61 10.34
N ASN A 107 11.09 13.52 9.49
CA ASN A 107 11.23 12.47 8.48
C ASN A 107 11.21 11.06 9.09
N THR A 108 11.92 10.87 10.20
CA THR A 108 11.95 9.56 10.88
C THR A 108 10.58 9.23 11.48
N THR A 109 9.94 10.18 12.16
CA THR A 109 8.62 10.01 12.77
C THR A 109 7.55 9.71 11.72
N ILE A 110 7.52 10.45 10.61
CA ILE A 110 6.50 10.25 9.57
C ILE A 110 6.67 8.91 8.86
N ILE A 111 7.92 8.47 8.63
CA ILE A 111 8.22 7.12 8.13
C ILE A 111 7.68 6.08 9.11
N MET A 112 8.03 6.19 10.40
CA MET A 112 7.59 5.24 11.42
C MET A 112 6.06 5.15 11.52
N ILE A 113 5.35 6.28 11.54
CA ILE A 113 3.87 6.30 11.57
C ILE A 113 3.30 5.61 10.34
N ASN A 114 3.78 5.97 9.14
CA ASN A 114 3.25 5.45 7.88
C ASN A 114 3.50 3.95 7.68
N TYR A 115 4.46 3.36 8.38
CA TYR A 115 4.70 1.92 8.34
C TYR A 115 4.04 1.16 9.50
N ILE A 116 4.25 1.62 10.74
CA ILE A 116 3.79 0.91 11.94
C ILE A 116 2.28 0.99 12.09
N THR A 117 1.66 2.14 11.80
CA THR A 117 0.22 2.32 12.01
C THR A 117 -0.61 1.45 11.07
N PRO A 118 -0.40 1.44 9.74
CA PRO A 118 -1.14 0.54 8.87
C PRO A 118 -0.90 -0.94 9.21
N PHE A 119 0.32 -1.32 9.57
CA PHE A 119 0.63 -2.69 9.99
C PHE A 119 -0.15 -3.09 11.24
N GLY A 120 -0.12 -2.26 12.29
CA GLY A 120 -0.85 -2.50 13.53
C GLY A 120 -2.36 -2.61 13.32
N ILE A 121 -2.94 -1.74 12.49
CA ILE A 121 -4.36 -1.80 12.13
C ILE A 121 -4.70 -3.13 11.44
N ASN A 122 -3.89 -3.55 10.47
CA ASN A 122 -4.10 -4.81 9.75
C ASN A 122 -4.03 -6.01 10.72
N LEU A 123 -3.03 -6.03 11.62
CA LEU A 123 -2.87 -7.08 12.62
C LEU A 123 -4.06 -7.16 13.57
N ILE A 124 -4.46 -6.03 14.16
CA ILE A 124 -5.61 -5.94 15.08
C ILE A 124 -6.90 -6.36 14.35
N SER A 125 -7.10 -5.89 13.13
CA SER A 125 -8.27 -6.25 12.32
C SER A 125 -8.33 -7.76 12.04
N ALA A 126 -7.19 -8.38 11.74
CA ALA A 126 -7.09 -9.83 11.55
C ALA A 126 -7.45 -10.59 12.84
N ILE A 127 -6.93 -10.16 14.00
CA ILE A 127 -7.24 -10.74 15.31
C ILE A 127 -8.75 -10.64 15.59
N ILE A 128 -9.36 -9.46 15.37
CA ILE A 128 -10.81 -9.26 15.56
C ILE A 128 -11.61 -10.22 14.68
N ILE A 129 -11.25 -10.35 13.40
CA ILE A 129 -11.91 -11.26 12.46
C ILE A 129 -11.81 -12.71 12.96
N ILE A 130 -10.64 -13.15 13.41
CA ILE A 130 -10.42 -14.52 13.94
C ILE A 130 -11.27 -14.77 15.19
N ILE A 131 -11.22 -13.87 16.18
CA ILE A 131 -11.95 -14.03 17.45
C ILE A 131 -13.46 -14.05 17.18
N LYS A 132 -14.00 -13.07 16.45
CA LYS A 132 -15.43 -12.98 16.17
C LYS A 132 -15.90 -14.12 15.27
N SER A 133 -15.09 -14.55 14.30
CA SER A 133 -15.41 -15.73 13.49
C SER A 133 -15.40 -17.03 14.30
N THR A 134 -14.62 -17.13 15.38
CA THR A 134 -14.54 -18.31 16.23
C THR A 134 -15.65 -18.31 17.30
N GLY A 135 -15.99 -17.14 17.85
CA GLY A 135 -17.13 -16.98 18.76
C GLY A 135 -18.47 -17.31 18.08
N LEU A 136 -18.64 -16.92 16.81
CA LEU A 136 -19.80 -17.32 16.00
C LEU A 136 -19.94 -18.85 15.84
N LYS A 137 -18.85 -19.62 15.95
CA LYS A 137 -18.90 -21.10 15.90
C LYS A 137 -19.48 -21.72 17.18
N SER A 138 -19.39 -21.05 18.32
CA SER A 138 -19.77 -21.62 19.64
C SER A 138 -21.23 -21.32 20.01
N THR A 139 -21.75 -20.14 19.67
CA THR A 139 -23.14 -19.73 19.97
C THR A 139 -24.16 -20.27 18.96
N ALA A 140 -23.71 -20.69 17.77
CA ALA A 140 -24.57 -21.17 16.70
C ALA A 140 -25.05 -22.63 16.89
N THR A 141 -24.58 -23.34 17.92
CA THR A 141 -24.76 -24.80 18.04
C THR A 141 -26.13 -25.26 18.59
N GLN A 142 -27.13 -24.38 18.79
CA GLN A 142 -28.34 -24.77 19.54
C GLN A 142 -29.72 -24.69 18.86
N SER A 143 -29.92 -24.08 17.70
CA SER A 143 -31.19 -24.30 16.96
C SER A 143 -31.16 -23.75 15.53
N MET A 144 -31.59 -24.58 14.57
CA MET A 144 -31.73 -24.30 13.13
C MET A 144 -30.42 -24.07 12.34
N ASN A 145 -30.32 -24.79 11.21
CA ASN A 145 -29.07 -25.16 10.51
C ASN A 145 -28.09 -23.99 10.24
N PRO A 146 -27.12 -23.76 11.15
CA PRO A 146 -26.25 -22.58 11.12
C PRO A 146 -25.15 -22.74 10.07
N GLY A 147 -24.81 -23.98 9.73
CA GLY A 147 -23.78 -24.32 8.78
C GLY A 147 -24.05 -23.78 7.37
N HIS A 148 -25.31 -23.64 6.94
CA HIS A 148 -25.59 -23.19 5.57
C HIS A 148 -25.35 -21.67 5.39
N ILE A 149 -25.81 -20.86 6.34
CA ILE A 149 -25.59 -19.40 6.33
C ILE A 149 -24.12 -19.07 6.62
N LEU A 150 -23.47 -19.78 7.57
CA LEU A 150 -22.05 -19.58 7.88
C LEU A 150 -21.13 -20.06 6.76
N LYS A 151 -21.36 -21.24 6.15
CA LYS A 151 -20.54 -21.74 5.04
C LYS A 151 -20.70 -20.86 3.81
N GLN A 152 -21.86 -20.21 3.63
CA GLN A 152 -22.06 -19.19 2.60
C GLN A 152 -21.31 -17.87 2.91
N GLN A 153 -21.30 -17.41 4.17
CA GLN A 153 -20.53 -16.23 4.59
C GLN A 153 -19.01 -16.50 4.59
N LEU A 154 -18.52 -17.64 5.09
CA LEU A 154 -17.10 -18.02 5.10
C LEU A 154 -16.56 -18.33 3.70
N LYS A 155 -17.35 -18.99 2.83
CA LYS A 155 -16.98 -19.20 1.42
C LYS A 155 -16.98 -17.88 0.64
N ALA A 156 -17.82 -16.91 1.02
CA ALA A 156 -17.75 -15.54 0.52
C ALA A 156 -16.56 -14.73 1.09
N HIS A 157 -16.07 -15.06 2.29
CA HIS A 157 -15.06 -14.30 3.04
C HIS A 157 -13.68 -15.00 3.09
N LYS A 158 -13.49 -16.15 2.41
CA LYS A 158 -12.19 -16.88 2.30
C LYS A 158 -11.08 -15.98 1.75
N HIS A 159 -11.42 -15.12 0.80
CA HIS A 159 -10.50 -14.12 0.27
C HIS A 159 -10.10 -13.05 1.29
N LEU A 160 -10.88 -12.82 2.34
CA LEU A 160 -10.60 -11.76 3.33
C LEU A 160 -9.53 -12.17 4.33
N ILE A 161 -9.52 -13.44 4.73
CA ILE A 161 -8.48 -14.03 5.59
C ILE A 161 -7.19 -14.19 4.79
N VAL A 162 -7.27 -14.71 3.57
CA VAL A 162 -6.12 -14.78 2.65
C VAL A 162 -5.58 -13.38 2.42
N SER A 163 -6.44 -12.39 2.16
CA SER A 163 -6.02 -11.01 1.94
C SER A 163 -5.33 -10.37 3.13
N ALA A 164 -5.86 -10.52 4.35
CA ALA A 164 -5.24 -9.99 5.55
C ALA A 164 -3.88 -10.66 5.84
N LEU A 165 -3.77 -11.98 5.66
CA LEU A 165 -2.50 -12.70 5.82
C LEU A 165 -1.47 -12.35 4.75
N THR A 166 -1.89 -12.30 3.48
CA THR A 166 -1.00 -11.92 2.38
C THR A 166 -0.52 -10.49 2.56
N LEU A 167 -1.34 -9.58 3.06
CA LEU A 167 -0.95 -8.20 3.38
C LEU A 167 0.13 -8.11 4.46
N VAL A 168 0.00 -8.88 5.54
CA VAL A 168 1.01 -8.94 6.60
C VAL A 168 2.32 -9.54 6.09
N LEU A 169 2.25 -10.65 5.34
CA LEU A 169 3.41 -11.31 4.73
C LEU A 169 4.13 -10.43 3.70
N LEU A 170 3.37 -9.63 2.94
CA LEU A 170 3.91 -8.72 1.94
C LEU A 170 4.47 -7.42 2.56
N ALA A 171 3.91 -6.91 3.66
CA ALA A 171 4.43 -5.70 4.31
C ALA A 171 5.75 -5.94 5.07
N LEU A 172 6.00 -7.18 5.52
CA LEU A 172 7.18 -7.58 6.28
C LEU A 172 8.53 -7.31 5.58
N PRO A 173 8.74 -7.69 4.30
CA PRO A 173 9.97 -7.37 3.57
C PRO A 173 10.29 -5.87 3.55
N ARG A 174 9.27 -5.03 3.34
CA ARG A 174 9.43 -3.58 3.25
C ARG A 174 9.75 -2.93 4.60
N LEU A 175 9.16 -3.45 5.68
CA LEU A 175 9.52 -3.08 7.05
C LEU A 175 10.99 -3.41 7.32
N ILE A 176 11.41 -4.66 7.03
CA ILE A 176 12.78 -5.12 7.26
C ILE A 176 13.78 -4.19 6.55
N ILE A 177 13.55 -3.80 5.31
CA ILE A 177 14.47 -2.95 4.55
C ILE A 177 14.43 -1.49 4.97
N SER A 178 13.27 -0.96 5.37
CA SER A 178 13.19 0.39 5.92
C SER A 178 13.98 0.54 7.23
N PHE A 179 14.20 -0.57 7.97
CA PHE A 179 15.04 -0.60 9.17
C PHE A 179 16.50 -0.99 8.89
N ILE A 180 16.82 -1.58 7.72
CA ILE A 180 18.20 -1.74 7.23
C ILE A 180 18.66 -0.39 6.66
N ASN A 181 18.76 0.61 7.54
CA ASN A 181 19.36 1.91 7.27
C ASN A 181 20.85 1.86 7.65
N VAL A 182 21.71 1.16 6.90
CA VAL A 182 23.16 1.33 7.09
C VAL A 182 23.92 1.17 5.77
N CYS A 183 24.62 2.23 5.40
CA CYS A 183 25.59 2.35 4.32
C CYS A 183 26.40 1.06 4.07
N VAL A 184 26.17 0.41 2.93
CA VAL A 184 27.05 -0.66 2.44
C VAL A 184 28.08 -0.01 1.52
N LYS A 185 29.30 0.18 2.03
CA LYS A 185 30.44 0.71 1.26
C LYS A 185 31.11 -0.34 0.36
N SER A 186 30.54 -1.55 0.25
CA SER A 186 31.16 -2.70 -0.39
C SER A 186 30.39 -3.20 -1.61
N ARG A 187 31.13 -3.39 -2.71
CA ARG A 187 30.65 -3.77 -4.05
C ARG A 187 29.95 -5.14 -4.07
N GLU A 188 30.25 -6.02 -3.11
CA GLU A 188 29.74 -7.41 -3.08
C GLU A 188 28.37 -7.56 -2.38
N VAL A 189 28.06 -6.72 -1.39
CA VAL A 189 26.77 -6.77 -0.65
C VAL A 189 25.68 -5.92 -1.35
N SER A 190 26.05 -5.23 -2.44
CA SER A 190 25.16 -4.37 -3.23
C SER A 190 24.02 -5.14 -3.91
N TYR A 191 24.26 -6.38 -4.37
CA TYR A 191 23.23 -7.17 -5.06
C TYR A 191 22.14 -7.66 -4.11
N LEU A 192 22.49 -8.04 -2.87
CA LEU A 192 21.53 -8.48 -1.87
C LEU A 192 20.62 -7.32 -1.42
N ASN A 193 21.19 -6.14 -1.19
CA ASN A 193 20.41 -4.94 -0.88
C ASN A 193 19.49 -4.53 -2.03
N LEU A 194 19.98 -4.57 -3.27
CA LEU A 194 19.18 -4.23 -4.44
C LEU A 194 18.04 -5.24 -4.64
N THR A 195 18.32 -6.53 -4.45
CA THR A 195 17.31 -7.60 -4.52
C THR A 195 16.25 -7.42 -3.45
N GLY A 196 16.66 -7.15 -2.21
CA GLY A 196 15.73 -6.83 -1.14
C GLY A 196 14.85 -5.62 -1.49
N TYR A 197 15.46 -4.54 -1.98
CA TYR A 197 14.73 -3.34 -2.38
C TYR A 197 13.62 -3.68 -3.40
N PHE A 198 13.92 -4.44 -4.44
CA PHE A 198 12.90 -4.91 -5.39
C PHE A 198 11.85 -5.82 -4.76
N ILE A 199 12.25 -6.74 -3.88
CA ILE A 199 11.31 -7.60 -3.13
C ILE A 199 10.35 -6.77 -2.28
N SER A 200 10.77 -5.61 -1.76
CA SER A 200 9.89 -4.72 -0.99
C SER A 200 8.79 -4.06 -1.82
N PHE A 201 8.93 -4.01 -3.16
CA PHE A 201 7.88 -3.53 -4.06
C PHE A 201 7.01 -4.64 -4.66
N LEU A 202 7.46 -5.90 -4.62
CA LEU A 202 6.63 -7.07 -4.98
C LEU A 202 5.23 -7.02 -4.37
N PRO A 203 5.08 -6.66 -3.08
CA PRO A 203 3.80 -6.41 -2.46
C PRO A 203 2.85 -5.56 -3.29
N SER A 204 3.32 -4.39 -3.73
CA SER A 204 2.52 -3.39 -4.43
C SER A 204 2.21 -3.83 -5.85
N THR A 205 3.11 -4.56 -6.51
CA THR A 205 2.90 -5.08 -7.87
C THR A 205 1.98 -6.30 -7.89
N LEU A 206 1.94 -7.08 -6.82
CA LEU A 206 1.14 -8.31 -6.74
C LEU A 206 -0.30 -8.09 -6.24
N ILE A 207 -0.67 -6.89 -5.76
CA ILE A 207 -2.05 -6.55 -5.32
C ILE A 207 -3.09 -6.96 -6.37
N PHE A 208 -2.85 -6.66 -7.65
CA PHE A 208 -3.77 -7.02 -8.73
C PHE A 208 -3.94 -8.55 -8.83
N PHE A 209 -2.83 -9.29 -8.84
CA PHE A 209 -2.85 -10.75 -8.97
C PHE A 209 -3.45 -11.45 -7.75
N ILE A 210 -3.25 -10.90 -6.56
CA ILE A 210 -3.71 -11.48 -5.29
C ILE A 210 -5.19 -11.14 -5.03
N PHE A 211 -5.64 -9.93 -5.39
CA PHE A 211 -6.99 -9.46 -5.03
C PHE A 211 -7.98 -9.44 -6.19
N VAL A 212 -7.55 -9.10 -7.41
CA VAL A 212 -8.46 -8.92 -8.54
C VAL A 212 -8.76 -10.25 -9.21
N ILE A 213 -7.72 -10.99 -9.60
CA ILE A 213 -7.85 -12.25 -10.36
C ILE A 213 -8.66 -13.32 -9.59
N PRO A 214 -8.41 -13.57 -8.29
CA PRO A 214 -9.09 -14.66 -7.60
C PRO A 214 -10.54 -14.32 -7.22
N SER A 215 -10.90 -13.03 -7.24
CA SER A 215 -12.22 -12.56 -6.80
C SER A 215 -13.17 -12.43 -7.99
N THR A 216 -14.28 -13.18 -7.95
CA THR A 216 -15.35 -13.11 -8.97
C THR A 216 -15.97 -11.71 -9.06
N GLY A 217 -16.08 -11.01 -7.92
CA GLY A 217 -16.59 -9.64 -7.86
C GLY A 217 -15.68 -8.63 -8.55
N TYR A 218 -14.39 -8.62 -8.19
CA TYR A 218 -13.42 -7.70 -8.79
C TYR A 218 -13.17 -8.02 -10.26
N THR A 219 -13.09 -9.30 -10.63
CA THR A 219 -12.93 -9.72 -12.02
C THR A 219 -14.11 -9.26 -12.88
N ASN A 220 -15.35 -9.36 -12.39
CA ASN A 220 -16.52 -8.89 -13.13
C ASN A 220 -16.53 -7.36 -13.27
N ALA A 221 -16.21 -6.62 -12.21
CA ALA A 221 -16.10 -5.16 -12.27
C ALA A 221 -15.00 -4.72 -13.25
N PHE A 222 -13.84 -5.39 -13.24
CA PHE A 222 -12.73 -5.13 -14.16
C PHE A 222 -13.13 -5.40 -15.61
N LYS A 223 -13.82 -6.52 -15.90
CA LYS A 223 -14.35 -6.80 -17.25
C LYS A 223 -15.31 -5.72 -17.74
N ILE A 224 -16.20 -5.23 -16.87
CA ILE A 224 -17.14 -4.14 -17.21
C ILE A 224 -16.37 -2.85 -17.51
N PHE A 225 -15.39 -2.50 -16.67
CA PHE A 225 -14.54 -1.33 -16.88
C PHE A 225 -13.79 -1.42 -18.22
N MET A 226 -13.13 -2.55 -18.50
CA MET A 226 -12.39 -2.77 -19.74
C MET A 226 -13.28 -2.65 -20.97
N LYS A 227 -14.49 -3.25 -20.95
CA LYS A 227 -15.44 -3.10 -22.06
C LYS A 227 -15.80 -1.63 -22.32
N ARG A 228 -16.05 -0.84 -21.27
CA ARG A 228 -16.35 0.60 -21.42
C ARG A 228 -15.13 1.37 -21.92
N PHE A 229 -13.96 1.08 -21.38
CA PHE A 229 -12.71 1.74 -21.76
C PHE A 229 -12.35 1.49 -23.23
N THR A 230 -12.41 0.23 -23.68
CA THR A 230 -12.18 -0.12 -25.08
C THR A 230 -13.23 0.50 -26.00
N SER A 231 -14.49 0.58 -25.57
CA SER A 231 -15.54 1.28 -26.33
C SER A 231 -15.26 2.78 -26.47
N SER A 232 -14.86 3.45 -25.37
CA SER A 232 -14.46 4.87 -25.41
C SER A 232 -13.24 5.12 -26.29
N ILE A 233 -12.21 4.26 -26.22
CA ILE A 233 -11.04 4.38 -27.10
C ILE A 233 -11.45 4.20 -28.56
N ARG A 234 -12.27 3.20 -28.86
CA ARG A 234 -12.74 2.95 -30.23
C ARG A 234 -13.54 4.15 -30.76
N SER A 235 -14.35 4.80 -29.92
CA SER A 235 -15.09 6.01 -30.29
C SER A 235 -14.22 7.26 -30.47
N MET A 236 -13.06 7.35 -29.79
CA MET A 236 -12.09 8.42 -29.98
C MET A 236 -11.24 8.19 -31.24
N LEU A 237 -10.92 6.94 -31.58
CA LEU A 237 -10.16 6.59 -32.77
C LEU A 237 -10.99 6.62 -34.06
N SER A 238 -12.33 6.63 -33.95
CA SER A 238 -13.25 6.76 -35.09
C SER A 238 -13.69 8.21 -35.35
N ARG A 239 -13.09 9.19 -34.67
CA ARG A 239 -13.22 10.65 -34.93
C ARG A 239 -11.91 11.17 -35.48
#